data_AF-A0ABD8B1W8-F1
#
_entry.id   AF-A0ABD8B1W8-F1
#
_cell.length_a   1.000
_cell.length_b   1.000
_cell.length_c   1.000
_cell.angle_alpha   90.00
_cell.angle_beta   90.00
_cell.angle_gamma   90.00
#
_symmetry.space_group_name_H-M   'P 1'
#
loop_
_entity.id
_entity.type
_entity.pdbx_description
1 polymer ?
#
loop_
_entity_poly.entity_id
_entity_poly.type
_entity_poly.pdbx_seq_one_letter_code
_entity_poly.pdbx_strand_id
1 'polypeptide(L)' 'MENGSGFELYLYRLLIELGYSGVYKTIGSRDFGVDIVFTDPVGVENVIQAKDIR' A
#
# COMPACT_ATOMS: atom_id res chain seq x y z
N MET A 1 -3.90 20.17 -4.51
CA MET A 1 -3.85 19.23 -3.37
C MET A 1 -3.50 17.86 -3.94
N GLU A 2 -2.21 17.57 -4.10
CA GLU A 2 -1.69 16.33 -4.72
C GLU A 2 -1.18 15.32 -3.66
N ASN A 3 -1.55 15.49 -2.39
CA ASN A 3 -0.72 14.96 -1.29
C ASN A 3 -1.11 13.56 -0.75
N GLY A 4 -2.08 12.86 -1.36
CA GLY A 4 -2.37 11.46 -0.99
C GLY A 4 -1.50 10.44 -1.74
N SER A 5 -1.33 10.67 -3.05
CA SER A 5 -0.67 9.71 -3.96
C SER A 5 0.82 9.52 -3.67
N GLY A 6 1.50 10.56 -3.18
CA GLY A 6 2.92 10.52 -2.84
C GLY A 6 3.22 9.60 -1.65
N PHE A 7 2.37 9.62 -0.61
CA PHE A 7 2.57 8.78 0.57
C PHE A 7 2.30 7.30 0.27
N GLU A 8 1.25 7.00 -0.50
CA GLU A 8 1.00 5.64 -1.00
C GLU A 8 2.16 5.13 -1.87
N LEU A 9 2.70 5.98 -2.76
CA LEU A 9 3.82 5.60 -3.61
C LEU A 9 5.09 5.32 -2.80
N TYR A 10 5.31 6.08 -1.73
CA TYR A 10 6.39 5.83 -0.78
C TYR A 10 6.24 4.46 -0.11
N LEU A 11 5.07 4.15 0.45
CA LEU A 11 4.81 2.86 1.11
C LEU A 11 4.94 1.69 0.14
N TYR A 12 4.43 1.84 -1.09
CA TYR A 12 4.58 0.84 -2.14
C TYR A 12 6.05 0.52 -2.42
N ARG A 13 6.88 1.56 -2.60
CA ARG A 13 8.32 1.38 -2.81
C ARG A 13 9.01 0.77 -1.59
N LEU A 14 8.68 1.24 -0.39
CA LEU A 14 9.26 0.73 0.85
C LEU A 14 9.07 -0.79 0.97
N LEU A 15 7.85 -1.29 0.71
CA LEU A 15 7.57 -2.73 0.82
C LEU A 15 8.35 -3.56 -0.21
N ILE A 16 8.50 -3.07 -1.44
CA ILE A 16 9.33 -3.71 -2.46
C ILE A 16 10.80 -3.77 -2.01
N GLU A 17 11.35 -2.63 -1.55
CA GLU A 17 12.76 -2.54 -1.13
C GLU A 17 13.07 -3.36 0.14
N LEU A 18 12.06 -3.58 1.00
CA LEU A 18 12.17 -4.50 2.14
C LEU A 18 12.07 -5.99 1.74
N GLY A 19 11.80 -6.29 0.46
CA GLY A 19 11.75 -7.65 -0.06
C GLY A 19 10.41 -8.36 0.14
N TYR A 20 9.33 -7.62 0.45
CA TYR A 20 7.99 -8.22 0.47
C TYR A 20 7.55 -8.60 -0.95
N SER A 21 6.74 -9.64 -1.04
CA SER A 21 6.25 -10.18 -2.31
C SER A 21 4.79 -9.80 -2.54
N GLY A 22 4.30 -9.96 -3.77
CA GLY A 22 2.89 -9.67 -4.09
C GLY A 22 2.47 -8.22 -3.83
N VAL A 23 3.42 -7.26 -3.88
CA VAL A 23 3.14 -5.85 -3.57
C VAL A 23 2.41 -5.18 -4.75
N TYR A 24 1.19 -4.70 -4.55
CA TYR A 24 0.47 -3.91 -5.56
C TYR A 24 -0.40 -2.82 -4.93
N LYS A 25 -0.56 -1.71 -5.67
CA LYS A 25 -1.51 -0.66 -5.34
C LYS A 25 -2.91 -1.04 -5.81
N THR A 26 -3.93 -0.75 -5.01
CA THR A 26 -5.32 -0.84 -5.46
C THR A 26 -5.67 0.40 -6.30
N ILE A 27 -6.49 0.23 -7.33
CA ILE A 27 -6.97 1.35 -8.15
C ILE A 27 -8.39 1.68 -7.72
N GLY A 28 -8.60 2.88 -7.18
CA GLY A 28 -9.93 3.38 -6.87
C GLY A 28 -10.67 2.54 -5.83
N SER A 29 -10.24 2.62 -4.57
CA SER A 29 -10.98 2.04 -3.46
C SER A 29 -12.32 2.78 -3.29
N ARG A 30 -13.36 2.34 -3.98
CA ARG A 30 -14.73 2.83 -3.76
C ARG A 30 -15.43 2.14 -2.59
N ASP A 31 -14.97 0.97 -2.15
CA ASP A 31 -15.73 0.17 -1.17
C ASP A 31 -14.99 -0.25 0.12
N PHE A 32 -13.65 -0.18 0.25
CA PHE A 32 -12.96 -0.76 1.45
C PHE A 32 -11.74 -0.01 2.02
N GLY A 33 -11.38 1.15 1.48
CA GLY A 33 -10.26 1.98 1.97
C GLY A 33 -8.85 1.44 1.74
N VAL A 34 -8.68 0.26 1.14
CA VAL A 34 -7.34 -0.33 0.98
C VAL A 34 -6.58 0.38 -0.13
N ASP A 35 -5.31 0.72 0.11
CA ASP A 35 -4.43 1.39 -0.86
C ASP A 35 -3.32 0.45 -1.38
N ILE A 36 -2.80 -0.45 -0.55
CA ILE A 36 -1.70 -1.37 -0.89
C ILE A 36 -1.97 -2.75 -0.32
N VAL A 37 -1.65 -3.79 -1.10
CA VAL A 37 -1.64 -5.19 -0.68
C VAL A 37 -0.21 -5.73 -0.77
N PHE A 38 0.19 -6.62 0.15
CA PHE A 38 1.45 -7.35 0.09
C PHE A 38 1.36 -8.71 0.79
N THR A 39 2.25 -9.62 0.45
CA THR A 39 2.40 -10.92 1.11
C THR A 39 3.62 -10.91 2.03
N ASP A 40 3.42 -11.29 3.29
CA ASP A 40 4.49 -11.37 4.29
C ASP A 40 5.37 -12.64 4.12
N PRO A 41 6.49 -12.75 4.87
CA PRO A 41 7.38 -13.91 4.77
C PRO A 41 6.77 -15.26 5.18
N VAL A 42 5.62 -15.28 5.88
CA VAL A 42 4.90 -16.51 6.23
C VAL A 42 3.80 -16.84 5.22
N GLY A 43 3.67 -16.06 4.14
CA GLY A 43 2.74 -16.29 3.05
C GLY A 43 1.35 -15.72 3.28
N VAL A 44 1.17 -14.83 4.26
CA VAL A 44 -0.12 -14.21 4.58
C VAL A 44 -0.28 -12.89 3.82
N GLU A 45 -1.45 -12.70 3.20
CA GLU A 45 -1.82 -11.45 2.54
C GLU A 45 -2.22 -10.40 3.58
N ASN A 46 -1.61 -9.22 3.46
CA ASN A 46 -1.82 -8.08 4.32
C ASN A 46 -2.25 -6.87 3.49
N VAL A 47 -3.07 -6.02 4.09
CA VAL A 47 -3.59 -4.80 3.46
C VAL A 47 -3.20 -3.57 4.26
N ILE A 48 -2.87 -2.48 3.56
CA ILE A 48 -2.58 -1.18 4.15
C ILE A 48 -3.58 -0.16 3.64
N GLN A 49 -4.20 0.54 4.58
CA GLN A 49 -4.95 1.77 4.35
C GLN A 49 -4.07 2.94 4.81
N ALA A 50 -3.68 3.80 3.88
CA ALA A 50 -2.85 4.95 4.10
C ALA A 50 -3.72 6.21 4.16
N LYS A 51 -3.43 7.10 5.12
CA LYS A 51 -4.10 8.40 5.20
C LYS A 51 -3.07 9.44 5.61
N ASP A 52 -2.81 10.41 4.73
CA ASP A 52 -2.06 11.61 5.12
C ASP A 52 -3.01 12.54 5.90
N ILE A 53 -2.65 12.85 7.14
CA ILE A 53 -3.46 13.66 8.07
C ILE A 53 -2.90 15.08 8.26
N ARG A 54 -1.86 15.44 7.50
CA ARG A 54 -1.21 16.75 7.55
C ARG A 54 -1.92 17.78 6.67
#